data_AF-A0AAD2FE73-F1
#
_entry.id   AF-A0AAD2FE73-F1
#
_cell.length_a   1.000
_cell.length_b   1.000
_cell.length_c   1.000
_cell.angle_alpha   90.00
_cell.angle_beta   90.00
_cell.angle_gamma   90.00
#
_symmetry.space_group_name_H-M   'P 1'
#
loop_
_entity.id
_entity.type
_entity.pdbx_description
1 polymer ?
#
loop_
_entity_poly.entity_id
_entity_poly.type
_entity_poly.pdbx_seq_one_letter_code
_entity_poly.pdbx_strand_id
1 'polypeptide(L)'
;MKILASALSIFHLLSFCGGYESIHSYTPMSLVTDSAAIDQDLHVIHLELKKETQRGWTNAEKIYREGAFSKPVAKILLNSPLEDDLPAKTTVKGVDTSGFPVSGTLFKEAKVDERELMIQYDISEVQANYVNCQVGGNPAPNVGGCFNSTGNLTVNGAVLPYDYDIYKHNVNERTIAHMSIDAEEKMWKCDNCPFPEYQMFYNYFGEFNYADRILTHAFRGEQTYLKHGNMDFGYYTEYALTEFLHKGMSYLNIWMWTIRQMEHALAECEESKLDEGVHYWDEAVAFYTGSRSLIPNRDGNLIWHQAMLRCDEFMTCGPNADQRDEEPYVNIEAFKHFNEGQLNIVNGKCKLARKNKERIVTMMLIPLIQGNLRYSHIIAHEDKFYEKHGAEATLYALATLPFVHDCNPKNAEIIYQNLKSKNTANVDYTAVKQAFEGTYECLNIKCYEIGGIWEKSINDYKYDAFPCGLRDDTAFWMVIGGSAGGLVLLSIMGLVFLRMRRTKNTRAKTIESLEEGDMEDIPIGGDSDKVIT
;
A
#
# COMPACT_ATOMS: atom_id res chain seq x y z
N MET A 1 49.21 37.05 -2.95
CA MET A 1 48.27 37.59 -3.95
C MET A 1 48.18 36.56 -5.07
N LYS A 2 47.33 35.53 -4.98
CA LYS A 2 45.89 35.51 -5.31
C LYS A 2 45.57 36.20 -6.65
N ILE A 3 45.34 35.39 -7.69
CA ILE A 3 44.28 35.43 -8.73
C ILE A 3 44.45 34.09 -9.49
N LEU A 4 43.84 33.00 -9.03
CA LEU A 4 42.57 32.42 -9.50
C LEU A 4 42.58 32.00 -10.98
N ALA A 5 43.06 30.77 -11.20
CA ALA A 5 42.65 29.91 -12.30
C ALA A 5 41.33 29.23 -11.89
N SER A 6 40.25 29.47 -12.64
CA SER A 6 38.98 28.76 -12.49
C SER A 6 38.27 28.74 -13.83
N ALA A 7 38.57 27.74 -14.63
CA ALA A 7 37.79 27.35 -15.79
C ALA A 7 38.19 25.92 -16.18
N LEU A 8 37.77 24.94 -15.40
CA LEU A 8 37.59 23.55 -15.85
C LEU A 8 36.76 22.81 -14.77
N SER A 9 35.87 21.93 -15.23
CA SER A 9 34.90 21.11 -14.45
C SER A 9 33.50 21.71 -14.29
N ILE A 10 32.81 21.91 -15.43
CA ILE A 10 31.37 21.66 -15.53
C ILE A 10 31.16 20.82 -16.79
N PHE A 11 31.27 19.51 -16.65
CA PHE A 11 30.84 18.54 -17.67
C PHE A 11 30.49 17.21 -17.00
N HIS A 12 29.52 17.24 -16.09
CA HIS A 12 28.72 16.07 -15.66
C HIS A 12 27.27 16.54 -15.55
N LEU A 13 26.65 16.73 -16.71
CA LEU A 13 25.21 16.85 -16.83
C LEU A 13 24.84 16.18 -18.16
N LEU A 14 23.87 15.27 -18.06
CA LEU A 14 23.23 14.49 -19.12
C LEU A 14 23.93 13.17 -19.47
N SER A 15 23.74 12.19 -18.59
CA SER A 15 23.48 10.81 -19.00
C SER A 15 22.38 10.19 -18.13
N PHE A 16 21.22 10.85 -18.03
CA PHE A 16 19.96 10.18 -17.67
C PHE A 16 19.32 9.69 -18.97
N CYS A 17 19.78 8.55 -19.48
CA CYS A 17 19.17 7.89 -20.62
C CYS A 17 18.96 6.42 -20.29
N GLY A 18 17.96 6.19 -19.44
CA GLY A 18 17.48 4.91 -18.94
C GLY A 18 16.77 5.16 -17.62
N GLY A 19 15.43 5.26 -17.62
CA GLY A 19 14.67 5.29 -16.37
C GLY A 19 14.67 3.89 -15.73
N TYR A 20 14.57 3.83 -14.40
CA TYR A 20 14.34 2.56 -13.69
C TYR A 20 13.00 1.95 -14.11
N GLU A 21 12.84 0.63 -13.92
CA GLU A 21 11.59 -0.06 -14.24
C GLU A 21 10.41 0.62 -13.55
N SER A 22 9.35 0.92 -14.32
CA SER A 22 8.20 1.66 -13.81
C SER A 22 7.37 0.80 -12.85
N ILE A 23 6.89 1.43 -11.79
CA ILE A 23 5.96 0.84 -10.83
C ILE A 23 4.57 1.33 -11.24
N HIS A 24 3.84 0.52 -12.03
CA HIS A 24 2.60 0.94 -12.69
C HIS A 24 2.75 2.28 -13.45
N SER A 25 2.04 3.34 -13.03
CA SER A 25 2.04 4.68 -13.64
C SER A 25 3.10 5.62 -13.04
N TYR A 26 4.00 5.10 -12.20
CA TYR A 26 5.09 5.85 -11.59
C TYR A 26 6.44 5.43 -12.18
N THR A 27 7.30 6.39 -12.50
CA THR A 27 8.67 6.14 -12.95
C THR A 27 9.65 6.56 -11.85
N PRO A 28 10.29 5.61 -11.16
CA PRO A 28 11.30 5.92 -10.15
C PRO A 28 12.50 6.67 -10.75
N MET A 29 13.11 7.54 -9.95
CA MET A 29 14.36 8.25 -10.29
C MET A 29 15.57 7.65 -9.56
N SER A 30 15.36 6.61 -8.75
CA SER A 30 16.39 5.85 -8.04
C SER A 30 16.08 4.34 -8.06
N LEU A 31 17.11 3.53 -7.79
CA LEU A 31 16.99 2.08 -7.75
C LEU A 31 16.26 1.61 -6.48
N VAL A 32 15.06 1.05 -6.64
CA VAL A 32 14.20 0.60 -5.51
C VAL A 32 13.63 -0.81 -5.67
N THR A 33 14.10 -1.58 -6.65
CA THR A 33 13.65 -2.97 -6.90
C THR A 33 13.85 -3.88 -5.70
N ASP A 34 14.92 -3.67 -4.93
CA ASP A 34 15.19 -4.37 -3.66
C ASP A 34 14.18 -4.02 -2.55
N SER A 35 13.73 -2.77 -2.50
CA SER A 35 12.70 -2.32 -1.54
C SER A 35 11.33 -2.91 -1.88
N ALA A 36 10.99 -2.96 -3.17
CA ALA A 36 9.76 -3.59 -3.64
C ALA A 36 9.73 -5.10 -3.33
N ALA A 37 10.89 -5.78 -3.27
CA ALA A 37 10.98 -7.21 -3.02
C ALA A 37 10.57 -7.66 -1.60
N ILE A 38 10.31 -6.73 -0.66
CA ILE A 38 9.84 -7.09 0.68
C ILE A 38 8.52 -7.87 0.66
N ASP A 39 7.69 -7.70 -0.37
CA ASP A 39 6.43 -8.43 -0.53
C ASP A 39 6.61 -9.92 -0.85
N GLN A 40 7.83 -10.34 -1.22
CA GLN A 40 8.19 -11.74 -1.38
C GLN A 40 8.35 -12.42 -0.01
N ASP A 41 8.82 -11.69 1.02
CA ASP A 41 8.84 -12.21 2.40
C ASP A 41 7.39 -12.51 2.84
N LEU A 42 6.47 -11.56 2.66
CA LEU A 42 5.04 -11.76 2.95
C LEU A 42 4.45 -12.97 2.22
N HIS A 43 4.77 -13.11 0.93
CA HIS A 43 4.27 -14.21 0.13
C HIS A 43 4.70 -15.57 0.69
N VAL A 44 5.99 -15.73 0.96
CA VAL A 44 6.53 -17.00 1.48
C VAL A 44 6.03 -17.26 2.89
N ILE A 45 5.96 -16.24 3.76
CA ILE A 45 5.33 -16.35 5.08
C ILE A 45 3.91 -16.91 4.97
N HIS A 46 3.08 -16.35 4.09
CA HIS A 46 1.71 -16.81 3.90
C HIS A 46 1.64 -18.25 3.39
N LEU A 47 2.54 -18.64 2.47
CA LEU A 47 2.64 -20.03 2.01
C LEU A 47 3.05 -20.98 3.13
N GLU A 48 3.97 -20.59 4.01
CA GLU A 48 4.40 -21.40 5.15
C GLU A 48 3.30 -21.53 6.21
N LEU A 49 2.60 -20.44 6.54
CA LEU A 49 1.47 -20.45 7.50
C LEU A 49 0.32 -21.34 7.00
N LYS A 50 -0.01 -21.27 5.69
CA LYS A 50 -1.02 -22.13 5.05
C LYS A 50 -0.73 -23.62 5.09
N LYS A 51 0.49 -24.04 5.46
CA LYS A 51 0.79 -25.47 5.66
C LYS A 51 0.15 -26.01 6.94
N GLU A 52 -0.20 -25.15 7.90
CA GLU A 52 -0.78 -25.55 9.20
C GLU A 52 0.07 -26.62 9.91
N THR A 53 1.39 -26.42 9.90
CA THR A 53 2.36 -27.29 10.59
C THR A 53 3.31 -26.49 11.45
N GLN A 54 3.78 -27.07 12.55
CA GLN A 54 4.78 -26.44 13.43
C GLN A 54 6.00 -25.92 12.65
N ARG A 55 6.46 -26.67 11.65
CA ARG A 55 7.58 -26.26 10.80
C ARG A 55 7.23 -25.04 9.94
N GLY A 56 6.03 -24.99 9.36
CA GLY A 56 5.53 -23.84 8.62
C GLY A 56 5.49 -22.58 9.49
N TRP A 57 4.95 -22.70 10.70
CA TRP A 57 4.94 -21.62 11.69
C TRP A 57 6.35 -21.13 12.06
N THR A 58 7.27 -22.04 12.35
CA THR A 58 8.67 -21.69 12.64
C THR A 58 9.34 -21.02 11.43
N ASN A 59 9.11 -21.49 10.21
CA ASN A 59 9.64 -20.86 9.01
C ASN A 59 9.06 -19.45 8.81
N ALA A 60 7.75 -19.27 9.00
CA ALA A 60 7.08 -17.99 8.87
C ALA A 60 7.63 -16.96 9.88
N GLU A 61 7.77 -17.33 11.15
CA GLU A 61 8.37 -16.46 12.16
C GLU A 61 9.84 -16.14 11.83
N LYS A 62 10.59 -17.14 11.33
CA LYS A 62 11.98 -16.94 10.90
C LYS A 62 12.09 -15.89 9.79
N ILE A 63 11.28 -15.99 8.73
CA ILE A 63 11.29 -15.00 7.64
C ILE A 63 10.87 -13.62 8.15
N TYR A 64 9.84 -13.55 9.01
CA TYR A 64 9.40 -12.28 9.60
C TYR A 64 10.55 -11.56 10.34
N ARG A 65 11.35 -12.30 11.11
CA ARG A 65 12.47 -11.77 11.91
C ARG A 65 13.74 -11.52 11.10
N GLU A 66 14.11 -12.45 10.24
CA GLU A 66 15.42 -12.49 9.57
C GLU A 66 15.37 -11.99 8.12
N GLY A 67 14.18 -11.85 7.52
CA GLY A 67 14.00 -11.52 6.09
C GLY A 67 14.50 -12.63 5.16
N ALA A 68 14.15 -12.57 3.89
CA ALA A 68 14.66 -13.52 2.88
C ALA A 68 14.99 -12.86 1.53
N PHE A 69 14.27 -11.79 1.18
CA PHE A 69 14.30 -11.27 -0.18
C PHE A 69 14.82 -9.83 -0.30
N SER A 70 14.88 -9.05 0.78
CA SER A 70 15.23 -7.61 0.71
C SER A 70 16.52 -7.29 1.47
N LYS A 71 17.35 -6.37 0.94
CA LYS A 71 18.72 -6.07 1.38
C LYS A 71 19.58 -7.32 1.68
N PRO A 72 19.83 -8.19 0.70
CA PRO A 72 20.68 -9.36 0.90
C PRO A 72 22.15 -8.93 1.11
N VAL A 73 22.75 -9.39 2.21
CA VAL A 73 24.10 -9.03 2.64
C VAL A 73 24.90 -10.29 3.01
N ALA A 74 26.09 -10.42 2.47
CA ALA A 74 27.08 -11.40 2.88
C ALA A 74 27.93 -10.85 4.03
N LYS A 75 27.96 -11.55 5.17
CA LYS A 75 28.87 -11.33 6.30
C LYS A 75 30.12 -12.19 6.10
N ILE A 76 31.09 -11.65 5.36
CA ILE A 76 32.30 -12.38 4.97
C ILE A 76 33.41 -12.19 6.01
N LEU A 77 34.00 -13.28 6.48
CA LEU A 77 35.15 -13.27 7.36
C LEU A 77 36.45 -13.43 6.55
N LEU A 78 37.28 -12.38 6.55
CA LEU A 78 38.59 -12.39 5.91
C LEU A 78 39.57 -13.30 6.67
N ASN A 79 40.48 -13.92 5.92
CA ASN A 79 41.54 -14.76 6.50
C ASN A 79 42.62 -13.94 7.21
N SER A 80 42.73 -12.66 6.88
CA SER A 80 43.64 -11.70 7.53
C SER A 80 42.90 -10.37 7.75
N PRO A 81 43.29 -9.59 8.78
CA PRO A 81 42.71 -8.27 9.01
C PRO A 81 42.94 -7.31 7.84
N LEU A 82 42.07 -6.31 7.73
CA LEU A 82 42.25 -5.19 6.79
C LEU A 82 43.51 -4.40 7.13
N GLU A 83 44.27 -4.04 6.10
CA GLU A 83 45.45 -3.17 6.22
C GLU A 83 45.08 -1.68 6.23
N ASP A 84 43.93 -1.32 5.65
CA ASP A 84 43.42 0.04 5.55
C ASP A 84 41.89 0.08 5.78
N ASP A 85 41.38 1.25 6.19
CA ASP A 85 39.94 1.50 6.25
C ASP A 85 39.29 1.38 4.86
N LEU A 86 38.13 0.73 4.80
CA LEU A 86 37.30 0.61 3.61
C LEU A 86 35.96 1.34 3.84
N PRO A 87 35.70 2.46 3.14
CA PRO A 87 34.45 3.19 3.26
C PRO A 87 33.23 2.35 2.85
N ALA A 88 32.06 2.69 3.40
CA ALA A 88 30.79 2.20 2.89
C ALA A 88 30.63 2.51 1.39
N LYS A 89 29.83 1.70 0.68
CA LYS A 89 29.64 1.74 -0.78
C LYS A 89 30.86 1.38 -1.62
N THR A 90 32.00 1.00 -1.02
CA THR A 90 33.16 0.47 -1.76
C THR A 90 32.76 -0.79 -2.52
N THR A 91 33.05 -0.85 -3.83
CA THR A 91 32.77 -2.01 -4.67
C THR A 91 33.64 -3.20 -4.28
N VAL A 92 33.00 -4.36 -4.14
CA VAL A 92 33.64 -5.64 -3.84
C VAL A 92 33.28 -6.63 -4.94
N LYS A 93 34.28 -7.34 -5.47
CA LYS A 93 34.09 -8.35 -6.52
C LYS A 93 34.60 -9.72 -6.08
N GLY A 94 33.98 -10.77 -6.56
CA GLY A 94 34.34 -12.15 -6.30
C GLY A 94 33.71 -13.06 -7.35
N VAL A 95 33.52 -14.33 -7.01
CA VAL A 95 32.86 -15.30 -7.87
C VAL A 95 31.85 -16.14 -7.08
N ASP A 96 30.86 -16.68 -7.78
CA ASP A 96 29.92 -17.66 -7.24
C ASP A 96 30.50 -19.09 -7.23
N THR A 97 29.68 -20.07 -6.86
CA THR A 97 30.04 -21.50 -6.82
C THR A 97 30.33 -22.10 -8.21
N SER A 98 29.88 -21.45 -9.27
CA SER A 98 30.12 -21.84 -10.67
C SER A 98 31.29 -21.08 -11.31
N GLY A 99 31.92 -20.16 -10.57
CA GLY A 99 33.01 -19.30 -11.05
C GLY A 99 32.54 -18.08 -11.85
N PHE A 100 31.23 -17.78 -11.90
CA PHE A 100 30.75 -16.55 -12.53
C PHE A 100 31.02 -15.34 -11.63
N PRO A 101 31.28 -14.15 -12.21
CA PRO A 101 31.51 -12.95 -11.43
C PRO A 101 30.31 -12.57 -10.55
N VAL A 102 30.59 -12.25 -9.29
CA VAL A 102 29.62 -11.69 -8.35
C VAL A 102 30.18 -10.35 -7.86
N SER A 103 29.31 -9.37 -7.74
CA SER A 103 29.66 -8.05 -7.22
C SER A 103 28.66 -7.58 -6.17
N GLY A 104 29.15 -6.69 -5.33
CA GLY A 104 28.39 -6.02 -4.31
C GLY A 104 29.11 -4.77 -3.84
N THR A 105 28.54 -4.11 -2.84
CA THR A 105 29.13 -2.94 -2.20
C THR A 105 29.19 -3.13 -0.69
N LEU A 106 30.19 -2.55 -0.04
CA LEU A 106 30.25 -2.56 1.42
C LEU A 106 29.03 -1.84 1.99
N PHE A 107 28.22 -2.57 2.76
CA PHE A 107 26.98 -2.09 3.36
C PHE A 107 27.26 -1.01 4.42
N LYS A 108 28.37 -1.17 5.14
CA LYS A 108 28.89 -0.21 6.12
C LYS A 108 30.41 -0.14 5.99
N GLU A 109 30.99 0.92 6.54
CA GLU A 109 32.44 1.04 6.65
C GLU A 109 33.04 -0.15 7.41
N ALA A 110 34.20 -0.61 6.95
CA ALA A 110 35.03 -1.59 7.65
C ALA A 110 36.38 -0.95 7.99
N LYS A 111 36.81 -1.09 9.24
CA LYS A 111 38.00 -0.42 9.77
C LYS A 111 39.25 -1.29 9.64
N VAL A 112 40.41 -0.64 9.64
CA VAL A 112 41.71 -1.32 9.81
C VAL A 112 41.66 -2.29 11.00
N ASP A 113 42.36 -3.41 10.88
CA ASP A 113 42.35 -4.54 11.82
C ASP A 113 41.02 -5.32 11.94
N GLU A 114 39.94 -4.89 11.30
CA GLU A 114 38.71 -5.69 11.21
C GLU A 114 38.87 -6.83 10.19
N ARG A 115 38.10 -7.89 10.41
CA ARG A 115 38.05 -9.08 9.53
C ARG A 115 36.69 -9.33 8.93
N GLU A 116 35.62 -8.72 9.45
CA GLU A 116 34.27 -8.94 8.94
C GLU A 116 33.92 -7.84 7.93
N LEU A 117 33.60 -8.25 6.71
CA LEU A 117 33.03 -7.38 5.69
C LEU A 117 31.53 -7.67 5.55
N MET A 118 30.70 -6.64 5.63
CA MET A 118 29.28 -6.72 5.28
C MET A 118 29.10 -6.22 3.85
N ILE A 119 28.83 -7.11 2.91
CA ILE A 119 28.75 -6.80 1.47
C ILE A 119 27.31 -6.99 1.02
N GLN A 120 26.62 -5.90 0.66
CA GLN A 120 25.32 -5.98 0.00
C GLN A 120 25.52 -6.39 -1.45
N TYR A 121 24.82 -7.43 -1.89
CA TYR A 121 24.86 -7.87 -3.29
C TYR A 121 24.32 -6.77 -4.22
N ASP A 122 24.88 -6.67 -5.41
CA ASP A 122 24.38 -5.75 -6.42
C ASP A 122 22.93 -6.09 -6.78
N ILE A 123 22.12 -5.04 -6.87
CA ILE A 123 20.70 -5.11 -7.18
C ILE A 123 20.48 -4.70 -8.63
N SER A 124 19.75 -5.50 -9.39
CA SER A 124 19.35 -5.23 -10.76
C SER A 124 18.15 -4.27 -10.81
N GLU A 125 18.09 -3.46 -11.86
CA GLU A 125 16.95 -2.57 -12.17
C GLU A 125 15.70 -3.33 -12.61
N VAL A 126 15.81 -4.64 -12.89
CA VAL A 126 14.71 -5.50 -13.34
C VAL A 126 14.08 -6.24 -12.17
N GLN A 127 12.81 -5.96 -11.89
CA GLN A 127 12.05 -6.47 -10.77
C GLN A 127 11.97 -8.00 -10.75
N ALA A 128 11.83 -8.62 -11.92
CA ALA A 128 11.74 -10.08 -12.07
C ALA A 128 13.03 -10.82 -11.67
N ASN A 129 14.19 -10.15 -11.77
CA ASN A 129 15.52 -10.73 -11.51
C ASN A 129 16.38 -9.76 -10.68
N TYR A 130 15.78 -9.11 -9.68
CA TYR A 130 16.40 -8.02 -8.93
C TYR A 130 17.65 -8.47 -8.15
N VAL A 131 17.71 -9.72 -7.67
CA VAL A 131 18.90 -10.32 -7.04
C VAL A 131 18.84 -11.86 -7.16
N ASN A 132 20.01 -12.51 -7.22
CA ASN A 132 20.11 -13.97 -7.36
C ASN A 132 20.70 -14.69 -6.13
N CYS A 133 20.96 -13.96 -5.04
CA CYS A 133 21.32 -14.52 -3.73
C CYS A 133 20.19 -14.22 -2.73
N GLN A 134 19.42 -15.23 -2.35
CA GLN A 134 18.22 -15.12 -1.49
C GLN A 134 18.28 -16.23 -0.43
N VAL A 135 18.99 -15.97 0.67
CA VAL A 135 19.29 -16.94 1.72
C VAL A 135 18.56 -16.59 3.01
N GLY A 136 19.17 -15.90 3.98
CA GLY A 136 18.50 -15.45 5.21
C GLY A 136 17.54 -16.45 5.84
N GLY A 137 16.32 -15.99 6.08
CA GLY A 137 15.18 -16.78 6.58
C GLY A 137 14.50 -17.67 5.53
N ASN A 138 14.93 -17.68 4.27
CA ASN A 138 14.29 -18.40 3.18
C ASN A 138 14.25 -19.92 3.44
N PRO A 139 13.06 -20.56 3.51
CA PRO A 139 12.94 -22.00 3.71
C PRO A 139 13.45 -22.83 2.51
N ALA A 140 13.60 -22.21 1.33
CA ALA A 140 14.21 -22.80 0.14
C ALA A 140 15.28 -21.82 -0.43
N PRO A 141 16.47 -21.74 0.19
CA PRO A 141 17.49 -20.77 -0.18
C PRO A 141 17.91 -20.85 -1.65
N ASN A 142 18.01 -19.69 -2.31
CA ASN A 142 18.65 -19.56 -3.62
C ASN A 142 20.07 -19.03 -3.41
N VAL A 143 21.06 -19.88 -3.72
CA VAL A 143 22.50 -19.54 -3.58
C VAL A 143 23.16 -19.21 -4.91
N GLY A 144 22.41 -19.17 -6.01
CA GLY A 144 22.96 -19.11 -7.37
C GLY A 144 23.80 -17.87 -7.66
N GLY A 145 23.51 -16.73 -7.03
CA GLY A 145 24.29 -15.49 -7.16
C GLY A 145 25.08 -15.10 -5.90
N CYS A 146 25.23 -15.99 -4.93
CA CYS A 146 25.98 -15.69 -3.71
C CYS A 146 27.49 -15.85 -3.95
N PHE A 147 28.32 -15.15 -3.17
CA PHE A 147 29.77 -15.40 -3.15
C PHE A 147 30.06 -16.86 -2.79
N ASN A 148 31.09 -17.46 -3.39
CA ASN A 148 31.52 -18.83 -3.09
C ASN A 148 31.99 -18.97 -1.62
N SER A 149 31.87 -20.14 -1.00
CA SER A 149 32.16 -20.32 0.44
C SER A 149 33.60 -19.99 0.81
N THR A 150 34.54 -20.17 -0.14
CA THR A 150 35.93 -19.76 -0.01
C THR A 150 36.38 -19.10 -1.30
N GLY A 151 37.35 -18.20 -1.20
CA GLY A 151 37.95 -17.59 -2.39
C GLY A 151 38.70 -16.32 -2.08
N ASN A 152 38.80 -15.47 -3.09
CA ASN A 152 39.41 -14.16 -2.99
C ASN A 152 38.39 -13.09 -3.38
N LEU A 153 38.23 -12.08 -2.53
CA LEU A 153 37.57 -10.83 -2.89
C LEU A 153 38.59 -9.89 -3.54
N THR A 154 38.14 -9.08 -4.49
CA THR A 154 38.90 -7.96 -5.04
C THR A 154 38.27 -6.66 -4.58
N VAL A 155 39.03 -5.83 -3.87
CA VAL A 155 38.60 -4.52 -3.34
C VAL A 155 39.70 -3.50 -3.61
N ASN A 156 39.41 -2.44 -4.36
CA ASN A 156 40.39 -1.41 -4.74
C ASN A 156 41.72 -1.96 -5.33
N GLY A 157 41.67 -3.13 -5.97
CA GLY A 157 42.83 -3.83 -6.51
C GLY A 157 43.56 -4.74 -5.51
N ALA A 158 43.26 -4.66 -4.21
CA ALA A 158 43.71 -5.62 -3.21
C ALA A 158 42.95 -6.94 -3.34
N VAL A 159 43.64 -8.04 -3.06
CA VAL A 159 43.10 -9.40 -3.08
C VAL A 159 42.99 -9.88 -1.64
N LEU A 160 41.76 -10.11 -1.18
CA LEU A 160 41.44 -10.45 0.21
C LEU A 160 40.90 -11.89 0.27
N PRO A 161 41.70 -12.87 0.71
CA PRO A 161 41.24 -14.24 0.89
C PRO A 161 40.21 -14.33 2.03
N TYR A 162 39.19 -15.17 1.86
CA TYR A 162 38.11 -15.32 2.84
C TYR A 162 37.58 -16.75 2.91
N ASP A 163 36.84 -17.01 3.98
CA ASP A 163 36.03 -18.21 4.20
C ASP A 163 34.72 -17.80 4.90
N TYR A 164 33.59 -18.34 4.46
CA TYR A 164 32.29 -18.09 5.08
C TYR A 164 31.26 -19.19 4.74
N ASP A 165 30.26 -19.37 5.61
CA ASP A 165 29.16 -20.31 5.40
C ASP A 165 28.03 -19.62 4.62
N ILE A 166 27.84 -19.99 3.36
CA ILE A 166 26.84 -19.40 2.45
C ILE A 166 25.44 -19.41 3.09
N TYR A 167 25.07 -20.45 3.85
CA TYR A 167 23.72 -20.59 4.40
C TYR A 167 23.50 -19.84 5.72
N LYS A 168 24.57 -19.52 6.45
CA LYS A 168 24.48 -18.83 7.74
C LYS A 168 24.83 -17.35 7.66
N HIS A 169 25.73 -16.99 6.75
CA HIS A 169 26.32 -15.67 6.70
C HIS A 169 25.77 -14.80 5.56
N ASN A 170 24.88 -15.33 4.71
CA ASN A 170 24.03 -14.52 3.86
C ASN A 170 22.72 -14.20 4.58
N VAL A 171 22.59 -12.94 5.01
CA VAL A 171 21.47 -12.42 5.80
C VAL A 171 20.70 -11.35 5.03
N ASN A 172 19.56 -10.91 5.57
CA ASN A 172 18.80 -9.80 5.02
C ASN A 172 18.75 -8.66 6.06
N GLU A 173 19.24 -7.49 5.69
CA GLU A 173 19.31 -6.31 6.59
C GLU A 173 18.02 -5.45 6.52
N ARG A 174 17.02 -5.87 5.74
CA ARG A 174 15.65 -5.32 5.78
C ARG A 174 14.70 -6.47 6.08
N THR A 175 14.05 -6.41 7.24
CA THR A 175 13.07 -7.41 7.67
C THR A 175 11.79 -6.71 8.14
N ILE A 176 10.66 -7.40 8.02
CA ILE A 176 9.36 -6.85 8.42
C ILE A 176 9.35 -6.54 9.92
N ALA A 177 9.97 -7.40 10.76
CA ALA A 177 10.06 -7.16 12.20
C ALA A 177 10.81 -5.86 12.53
N HIS A 178 11.98 -5.63 11.90
CA HIS A 178 12.79 -4.43 12.16
C HIS A 178 12.12 -3.12 11.76
N MET A 179 11.13 -3.16 10.85
CA MET A 179 10.31 -1.98 10.56
C MET A 179 9.55 -1.46 11.79
N SER A 180 9.26 -2.33 12.76
CA SER A 180 8.63 -1.97 14.03
C SER A 180 9.61 -1.96 15.20
N ILE A 181 10.60 -2.87 15.25
CA ILE A 181 11.59 -2.91 16.35
C ILE A 181 12.40 -1.60 16.40
N ASP A 182 12.81 -1.09 15.24
CA ASP A 182 13.65 0.13 15.16
C ASP A 182 12.83 1.42 15.17
N ALA A 183 11.51 1.33 15.36
CA ALA A 183 10.58 2.42 15.15
C ALA A 183 10.81 3.60 16.10
N GLU A 184 11.23 3.36 17.36
CA GLU A 184 11.59 4.45 18.28
C GLU A 184 12.74 5.30 17.73
N GLU A 185 13.83 4.66 17.34
CA GLU A 185 15.00 5.35 16.81
C GLU A 185 14.66 6.09 15.51
N LYS A 186 13.94 5.41 14.61
CA LYS A 186 13.74 5.87 13.23
C LYS A 186 12.52 6.75 13.00
N MET A 187 11.59 6.86 13.95
CA MET A 187 10.34 7.64 13.82
C MET A 187 9.96 8.45 15.07
N TRP A 188 10.68 8.32 16.18
CA TRP A 188 10.46 9.13 17.39
C TRP A 188 11.68 9.98 17.81
N LYS A 189 12.88 9.41 17.76
CA LYS A 189 14.12 10.07 18.22
C LYS A 189 14.94 10.69 17.09
N CYS A 190 14.52 10.51 15.84
CA CYS A 190 15.26 10.96 14.66
C CYS A 190 15.29 12.50 14.52
N ASP A 191 16.10 12.99 13.57
CA ASP A 191 16.03 14.38 13.17
C ASP A 191 14.67 14.67 12.50
N ASN A 192 13.99 15.74 12.91
CA ASN A 192 12.63 16.10 12.49
C ASN A 192 11.51 15.13 12.97
N CYS A 193 11.80 14.31 13.98
CA CYS A 193 10.82 13.49 14.69
C CYS A 193 10.16 14.22 15.89
N PRO A 194 9.04 13.70 16.44
CA PRO A 194 8.33 12.49 16.05
C PRO A 194 7.52 12.65 14.75
N PHE A 195 7.45 11.59 13.95
CA PHE A 195 6.58 11.59 12.77
C PHE A 195 5.11 11.60 13.19
N PRO A 196 4.26 12.48 12.61
CA PRO A 196 2.89 12.71 13.11
C PRO A 196 2.03 11.45 13.18
N GLU A 197 1.97 10.65 12.12
CA GLU A 197 1.16 9.43 12.11
C GLU A 197 1.69 8.39 13.09
N TYR A 198 3.01 8.23 13.19
CA TYR A 198 3.61 7.31 14.16
C TYR A 198 3.33 7.74 15.61
N GLN A 199 3.30 9.05 15.87
CA GLN A 199 2.94 9.60 17.18
C GLN A 199 1.51 9.21 17.58
N MET A 200 0.55 9.17 16.66
CA MET A 200 -0.82 8.68 16.93
C MET A 200 -0.80 7.22 17.40
N PHE A 201 0.01 6.37 16.76
CA PHE A 201 0.15 4.96 17.13
C PHE A 201 0.79 4.77 18.50
N TYR A 202 1.87 5.49 18.79
CA TYR A 202 2.46 5.48 20.12
C TYR A 202 1.48 5.98 21.19
N ASN A 203 0.77 7.09 20.93
CA ASN A 203 -0.20 7.65 21.87
C ASN A 203 -1.33 6.66 22.19
N TYR A 204 -1.76 5.87 21.20
CA TYR A 204 -2.79 4.86 21.34
C TYR A 204 -2.27 3.59 22.03
N PHE A 205 -1.27 2.93 21.47
CA PHE A 205 -0.78 1.62 21.94
C PHE A 205 0.16 1.71 23.14
N GLY A 206 0.86 2.84 23.32
CA GLY A 206 1.84 3.04 24.40
C GLY A 206 3.17 2.32 24.20
N GLU A 207 3.41 1.75 23.02
CA GLU A 207 4.57 0.92 22.72
C GLU A 207 5.19 1.38 21.40
N PHE A 208 6.52 1.60 21.38
CA PHE A 208 7.21 2.01 20.15
C PHE A 208 7.19 0.90 19.10
N ASN A 209 7.51 -0.32 19.50
CA ASN A 209 7.46 -1.49 18.62
C ASN A 209 6.07 -2.16 18.62
N TYR A 210 4.97 -1.37 18.65
CA TYR A 210 3.60 -1.88 18.79
C TYR A 210 3.28 -3.02 17.81
N ALA A 211 3.70 -2.90 16.55
CA ALA A 211 3.36 -3.86 15.52
C ALA A 211 4.08 -5.20 15.74
N ASP A 212 5.37 -5.15 16.06
CA ASP A 212 6.13 -6.37 16.42
C ASP A 212 5.60 -7.02 17.69
N ARG A 213 5.21 -6.22 18.70
CA ARG A 213 4.56 -6.76 19.89
C ARG A 213 3.27 -7.48 19.55
N ILE A 214 2.37 -6.87 18.77
CA ILE A 214 1.10 -7.48 18.36
C ILE A 214 1.36 -8.78 17.58
N LEU A 215 2.22 -8.76 16.56
CA LEU A 215 2.48 -9.91 15.70
C LEU A 215 3.20 -11.05 16.43
N THR A 216 4.15 -10.74 17.32
CA THR A 216 4.84 -11.77 18.12
C THR A 216 3.86 -12.47 19.09
N HIS A 217 2.91 -11.75 19.68
CA HIS A 217 1.89 -12.40 20.51
C HIS A 217 0.92 -13.23 19.65
N ALA A 218 0.59 -12.77 18.44
CA ALA A 218 -0.21 -13.55 17.49
C ALA A 218 0.48 -14.86 17.07
N PHE A 219 1.79 -14.83 16.82
CA PHE A 219 2.58 -16.05 16.54
C PHE A 219 2.53 -17.08 17.68
N ARG A 220 2.35 -16.61 18.92
CA ARG A 220 2.36 -17.46 20.13
C ARG A 220 0.95 -17.80 20.64
N GLY A 221 -0.10 -17.23 20.05
CA GLY A 221 -1.46 -17.34 20.57
C GLY A 221 -1.62 -16.71 21.96
N GLU A 222 -0.88 -15.64 22.25
CA GLU A 222 -0.81 -15.00 23.58
C GLU A 222 -1.65 -13.72 23.66
N GLN A 223 -1.93 -13.26 24.87
CA GLN A 223 -2.57 -11.97 25.11
C GLN A 223 -1.56 -10.82 25.06
N THR A 224 -1.86 -9.73 24.37
CA THR A 224 -1.05 -8.51 24.37
C THR A 224 -1.22 -7.70 25.67
N TYR A 225 -0.24 -6.84 25.95
CA TYR A 225 -0.26 -5.87 27.04
C TYR A 225 0.16 -4.49 26.52
N LEU A 226 -0.83 -3.72 26.07
CA LEU A 226 -0.75 -2.40 25.45
C LEU A 226 -1.57 -1.40 26.27
N LYS A 227 -1.33 -0.10 26.08
CA LYS A 227 -2.13 0.99 26.68
C LYS A 227 -3.59 0.94 26.23
N HIS A 228 -3.83 0.74 24.93
CA HIS A 228 -5.13 0.45 24.32
C HIS A 228 -4.98 -0.63 23.24
N GLY A 229 -6.09 -1.19 22.76
CA GLY A 229 -6.05 -2.18 21.67
C GLY A 229 -5.57 -3.57 22.09
N ASN A 230 -5.83 -3.98 23.33
CA ASN A 230 -5.41 -5.29 23.82
C ASN A 230 -6.17 -6.43 23.13
N MET A 231 -5.43 -7.47 22.76
CA MET A 231 -5.91 -8.67 22.08
C MET A 231 -5.56 -9.92 22.87
N ASP A 232 -6.39 -10.94 22.76
CA ASP A 232 -6.15 -12.29 23.22
C ASP A 232 -6.19 -13.23 22.02
N PHE A 233 -5.01 -13.57 21.50
CA PHE A 233 -4.87 -14.42 20.32
C PHE A 233 -5.15 -15.90 20.61
N GLY A 234 -5.27 -16.29 21.89
CA GLY A 234 -5.63 -17.66 22.28
C GLY A 234 -7.06 -18.05 21.89
N TYR A 235 -7.91 -17.09 21.52
CA TYR A 235 -9.26 -17.35 20.99
C TYR A 235 -9.29 -17.71 19.50
N TYR A 236 -8.17 -17.56 18.78
CA TYR A 236 -8.13 -17.83 17.34
C TYR A 236 -7.44 -19.15 17.02
N THR A 237 -8.02 -19.90 16.09
CA THR A 237 -7.37 -21.05 15.47
C THR A 237 -6.16 -20.62 14.63
N GLU A 238 -5.26 -21.56 14.35
CA GLU A 238 -4.13 -21.33 13.44
C GLU A 238 -4.56 -20.81 12.06
N TYR A 239 -5.71 -21.28 11.57
CA TYR A 239 -6.32 -20.81 10.32
C TYR A 239 -6.68 -19.30 10.39
N ALA A 240 -7.32 -18.87 11.47
CA ALA A 240 -7.66 -17.47 11.69
C ALA A 240 -6.41 -16.60 11.90
N LEU A 241 -5.42 -17.09 12.66
CA LEU A 241 -4.15 -16.42 12.89
C LEU A 241 -3.30 -16.30 11.61
N THR A 242 -3.41 -17.26 10.68
CA THR A 242 -2.76 -17.18 9.36
C THR A 242 -3.20 -15.91 8.62
N GLU A 243 -4.49 -15.62 8.63
CA GLU A 243 -5.06 -14.42 7.98
C GLU A 243 -4.67 -13.14 8.73
N PHE A 244 -4.65 -13.18 10.07
CA PHE A 244 -4.21 -12.07 10.90
C PHE A 244 -2.74 -11.72 10.64
N LEU A 245 -1.84 -12.71 10.69
CA LEU A 245 -0.40 -12.51 10.55
C LEU A 245 -0.03 -12.01 9.15
N HIS A 246 -0.55 -12.66 8.10
CA HIS A 246 -0.24 -12.27 6.72
C HIS A 246 -0.64 -10.82 6.43
N LYS A 247 -1.86 -10.42 6.79
CA LYS A 247 -2.33 -9.05 6.57
C LYS A 247 -1.73 -8.06 7.58
N GLY A 248 -1.48 -8.51 8.81
CA GLY A 248 -0.97 -7.65 9.89
C GLY A 248 0.45 -7.16 9.64
N MET A 249 1.29 -8.01 9.06
CA MET A 249 2.62 -7.58 8.58
C MET A 249 2.54 -6.48 7.52
N SER A 250 1.54 -6.54 6.64
CA SER A 250 1.31 -5.50 5.62
C SER A 250 0.79 -4.20 6.25
N TYR A 251 -0.23 -4.28 7.11
CA TYR A 251 -0.98 -3.11 7.59
C TYR A 251 -0.48 -2.48 8.89
N LEU A 252 0.28 -3.21 9.71
CA LEU A 252 0.86 -2.69 10.94
C LEU A 252 2.33 -2.29 10.75
N ASN A 253 3.11 -3.08 9.99
CA ASN A 253 4.54 -2.83 9.78
C ASN A 253 4.78 -2.04 8.48
N ILE A 254 4.51 -2.66 7.32
CA ILE A 254 4.88 -2.07 6.02
C ILE A 254 4.11 -0.78 5.74
N TRP A 255 2.85 -0.69 6.18
CA TRP A 255 2.05 0.53 6.08
C TRP A 255 2.69 1.72 6.80
N MET A 256 3.08 1.54 8.06
CA MET A 256 3.76 2.60 8.82
C MET A 256 5.15 2.88 8.24
N TRP A 257 5.85 1.85 7.76
CA TRP A 257 7.13 2.02 7.08
C TRP A 257 7.02 2.83 5.79
N THR A 258 5.94 2.64 5.01
CA THR A 258 5.68 3.45 3.81
C THR A 258 5.55 4.93 4.17
N ILE A 259 4.85 5.26 5.27
CA ILE A 259 4.75 6.64 5.76
C ILE A 259 6.10 7.18 6.23
N ARG A 260 6.85 6.36 6.98
CA ARG A 260 8.21 6.70 7.40
C ARG A 260 9.06 7.15 6.22
N GLN A 261 9.03 6.40 5.12
CA GLN A 261 9.80 6.71 3.92
C GLN A 261 9.40 8.07 3.34
N MET A 262 8.10 8.38 3.27
CA MET A 262 7.64 9.69 2.82
C MET A 262 8.04 10.82 3.78
N GLU A 263 7.95 10.63 5.10
CA GLU A 263 8.41 11.64 6.06
C GLU A 263 9.91 11.88 5.99
N HIS A 264 10.69 10.81 5.82
CA HIS A 264 12.13 10.92 5.65
C HIS A 264 12.49 11.65 4.35
N ALA A 265 11.78 11.36 3.26
CA ALA A 265 11.92 12.11 2.02
C ALA A 265 11.67 13.62 2.18
N LEU A 266 10.69 14.00 3.02
CA LEU A 266 10.39 15.39 3.33
C LEU A 266 11.47 16.04 4.20
N ALA A 267 12.02 15.32 5.17
CA ALA A 267 13.14 15.80 5.99
C ALA A 267 14.38 16.08 5.13
N GLU A 268 14.78 15.13 4.27
CA GLU A 268 15.90 15.32 3.34
C GLU A 268 15.64 16.47 2.35
N CYS A 269 14.40 16.62 1.88
CA CYS A 269 14.00 17.76 1.06
C CYS A 269 14.21 19.10 1.79
N GLU A 270 13.80 19.19 3.05
CA GLU A 270 13.94 20.41 3.87
C GLU A 270 15.41 20.76 4.14
N GLU A 271 16.28 19.75 4.16
CA GLU A 271 17.75 19.90 4.23
C GLU A 271 18.43 20.13 2.87
N SER A 272 17.64 20.26 1.78
CA SER A 272 18.13 20.42 0.40
C SER A 272 18.96 19.24 -0.12
N LYS A 273 18.80 18.04 0.46
CA LYS A 273 19.37 16.77 0.03
C LYS A 273 18.38 16.04 -0.90
N LEU A 274 18.21 16.61 -2.09
CA LEU A 274 17.08 16.27 -2.96
C LEU A 274 17.18 14.86 -3.54
N ASP A 275 18.39 14.38 -3.87
CA ASP A 275 18.58 13.03 -4.43
C ASP A 275 18.23 11.95 -3.39
N GLU A 276 18.65 12.15 -2.14
CA GLU A 276 18.26 11.31 -1.00
C GLU A 276 16.76 11.38 -0.75
N GLY A 277 16.17 12.58 -0.77
CA GLY A 277 14.73 12.76 -0.63
C GLY A 277 13.93 12.02 -1.70
N VAL A 278 14.36 12.10 -2.96
CA VAL A 278 13.76 11.36 -4.08
C VAL A 278 13.90 9.85 -3.88
N HIS A 279 15.06 9.38 -3.42
CA HIS A 279 15.25 7.96 -3.15
C HIS A 279 14.28 7.43 -2.09
N TYR A 280 14.11 8.14 -0.97
CA TYR A 280 13.15 7.73 0.06
C TYR A 280 11.71 7.80 -0.44
N TRP A 281 11.37 8.77 -1.29
CA TRP A 281 10.04 8.86 -1.90
C TRP A 281 9.77 7.69 -2.86
N ASP A 282 10.74 7.32 -3.70
CA ASP A 282 10.66 6.14 -4.57
C ASP A 282 10.51 4.84 -3.74
N GLU A 283 11.25 4.72 -2.62
CA GLU A 283 11.11 3.57 -1.72
C GLU A 283 9.70 3.48 -1.13
N ALA A 284 9.04 4.61 -0.84
CA ALA A 284 7.66 4.61 -0.38
C ALA A 284 6.71 4.01 -1.44
N VAL A 285 6.89 4.35 -2.72
CA VAL A 285 6.09 3.77 -3.82
C VAL A 285 6.33 2.26 -3.93
N ALA A 286 7.59 1.83 -3.75
CA ALA A 286 7.98 0.42 -3.74
C ALA A 286 7.31 -0.36 -2.59
N PHE A 287 7.26 0.19 -1.38
CA PHE A 287 6.58 -0.42 -0.23
C PHE A 287 5.05 -0.32 -0.27
N TYR A 288 4.50 0.64 -1.00
CA TYR A 288 3.07 0.71 -1.25
C TYR A 288 2.59 -0.39 -2.21
N THR A 289 3.41 -0.69 -3.22
CA THR A 289 3.04 -1.53 -4.37
C THR A 289 3.50 -2.98 -4.25
N GLY A 290 4.77 -3.19 -3.93
CA GLY A 290 5.42 -4.50 -3.92
C GLY A 290 5.89 -4.96 -5.30
N SER A 291 6.86 -5.86 -5.33
CA SER A 291 7.44 -6.39 -6.56
C SER A 291 6.51 -7.31 -7.34
N ARG A 292 5.62 -8.01 -6.65
CA ARG A 292 4.82 -9.09 -7.24
C ARG A 292 3.69 -8.59 -8.12
N SER A 293 3.05 -7.46 -7.77
CA SER A 293 2.00 -6.83 -8.59
C SER A 293 2.52 -6.31 -9.93
N LEU A 294 3.84 -6.14 -10.06
CA LEU A 294 4.51 -5.72 -11.29
C LEU A 294 4.84 -6.89 -12.22
N ILE A 295 4.72 -8.14 -11.73
CA ILE A 295 5.06 -9.34 -12.48
C ILE A 295 3.76 -10.01 -12.97
N PRO A 296 3.60 -10.27 -14.29
CA PRO A 296 2.41 -10.94 -14.81
C PRO A 296 2.11 -12.27 -14.12
N ASN A 297 0.82 -12.51 -13.86
CA ASN A 297 0.30 -13.72 -13.21
C ASN A 297 0.79 -13.94 -11.76
N ARG A 298 1.15 -12.87 -11.04
CA ARG A 298 1.41 -12.91 -9.60
C ARG A 298 0.47 -11.96 -8.87
N ASP A 299 -0.16 -12.46 -7.81
CA ASP A 299 -0.92 -11.62 -6.89
C ASP A 299 0.04 -10.80 -6.00
N GLY A 300 -0.31 -9.52 -5.80
CA GLY A 300 0.37 -8.63 -4.86
C GLY A 300 -0.08 -8.88 -3.41
N ASN A 301 0.72 -8.46 -2.44
CA ASN A 301 0.42 -8.64 -1.01
C ASN A 301 0.38 -7.32 -0.21
N LEU A 302 0.65 -6.20 -0.87
CA LEU A 302 0.74 -4.88 -0.24
C LEU A 302 -0.52 -4.03 -0.49
N ILE A 303 -0.48 -2.80 -0.01
CA ILE A 303 -1.60 -1.86 0.09
C ILE A 303 -2.30 -1.67 -1.27
N TRP A 304 -1.53 -1.56 -2.35
CA TRP A 304 -2.06 -1.42 -3.71
C TRP A 304 -3.00 -2.56 -4.11
N HIS A 305 -2.60 -3.81 -3.88
CA HIS A 305 -3.44 -4.97 -4.24
C HIS A 305 -4.68 -5.07 -3.34
N GLN A 306 -4.57 -4.64 -2.09
CA GLN A 306 -5.70 -4.67 -1.17
C GLN A 306 -6.77 -3.66 -1.54
N ALA A 307 -6.38 -2.50 -2.05
CA ALA A 307 -7.32 -1.56 -2.65
C ALA A 307 -8.08 -2.16 -3.84
N MET A 308 -7.45 -3.01 -4.67
CA MET A 308 -8.11 -3.73 -5.77
C MET A 308 -9.27 -4.59 -5.26
N LEU A 309 -9.04 -5.32 -4.17
CA LEU A 309 -10.06 -6.18 -3.56
C LEU A 309 -11.20 -5.35 -2.95
N ARG A 310 -10.87 -4.26 -2.25
CA ARG A 310 -11.88 -3.44 -1.56
C ARG A 310 -12.70 -2.60 -2.52
N CYS A 311 -12.13 -2.05 -3.58
CA CYS A 311 -12.89 -1.18 -4.49
C CYS A 311 -14.06 -1.94 -5.13
N ASP A 312 -13.84 -3.21 -5.50
CA ASP A 312 -14.87 -4.04 -6.12
C ASP A 312 -16.03 -4.34 -5.17
N GLU A 313 -15.72 -4.51 -3.88
CA GLU A 313 -16.68 -4.80 -2.83
C GLU A 313 -17.41 -3.55 -2.33
N PHE A 314 -16.87 -2.35 -2.59
CA PHE A 314 -17.41 -1.08 -2.08
C PHE A 314 -17.99 -0.14 -3.16
N MET A 315 -17.97 -0.56 -4.44
CA MET A 315 -18.30 0.27 -5.60
C MET A 315 -17.44 1.55 -5.68
N THR A 316 -16.14 1.44 -5.37
CA THR A 316 -15.20 2.57 -5.37
C THR A 316 -14.04 2.40 -6.36
N CYS A 317 -14.22 1.58 -7.39
CA CYS A 317 -13.28 1.54 -8.52
C CYS A 317 -13.56 2.70 -9.48
N GLY A 318 -12.63 2.96 -10.39
CA GLY A 318 -12.75 3.99 -11.40
C GLY A 318 -12.40 5.40 -10.92
N PRO A 319 -12.22 6.37 -11.84
CA PRO A 319 -11.80 7.73 -11.52
C PRO A 319 -12.84 8.52 -10.70
N ASN A 320 -14.10 8.09 -10.68
CA ASN A 320 -15.18 8.75 -9.94
C ASN A 320 -15.60 7.99 -8.67
N ALA A 321 -14.95 6.87 -8.34
CA ALA A 321 -15.30 5.99 -7.22
C ALA A 321 -16.78 5.52 -7.25
N ASP A 322 -17.25 5.09 -8.42
CA ASP A 322 -18.63 4.64 -8.65
C ASP A 322 -18.71 3.39 -9.55
N GLN A 323 -17.57 2.73 -9.78
CA GLN A 323 -17.45 1.58 -10.67
C GLN A 323 -16.94 0.32 -9.94
N ARG A 324 -16.92 -0.79 -10.67
CA ARG A 324 -16.39 -2.09 -10.29
C ARG A 324 -15.52 -2.65 -11.40
N ASP A 325 -14.70 -3.67 -11.08
CA ASP A 325 -13.85 -4.36 -12.03
C ASP A 325 -12.88 -3.42 -12.81
N GLU A 326 -12.51 -2.29 -12.20
CA GLU A 326 -11.58 -1.26 -12.70
C GLU A 326 -10.49 -0.94 -11.65
N GLU A 327 -9.53 -0.07 -11.98
CA GLU A 327 -8.51 0.39 -11.01
C GLU A 327 -9.18 1.13 -9.84
N PRO A 328 -8.80 0.86 -8.57
CA PRO A 328 -9.31 1.57 -7.41
C PRO A 328 -9.12 3.08 -7.51
N TYR A 329 -10.15 3.85 -7.18
CA TYR A 329 -10.04 5.31 -7.06
C TYR A 329 -8.85 5.73 -6.17
N VAL A 330 -8.67 5.03 -5.04
CA VAL A 330 -7.58 5.32 -4.10
C VAL A 330 -6.19 5.08 -4.68
N ASN A 331 -6.02 4.09 -5.57
CA ASN A 331 -4.75 3.84 -6.24
C ASN A 331 -4.50 4.91 -7.31
N ILE A 332 -5.52 5.25 -8.10
CA ILE A 332 -5.45 6.34 -9.09
C ILE A 332 -4.99 7.64 -8.42
N GLU A 333 -5.64 8.03 -7.32
CA GLU A 333 -5.31 9.24 -6.58
C GLU A 333 -3.95 9.14 -5.88
N ALA A 334 -3.61 8.00 -5.27
CA ALA A 334 -2.29 7.81 -4.64
C ALA A 334 -1.16 7.96 -5.66
N PHE A 335 -1.25 7.32 -6.83
CA PHE A 335 -0.23 7.41 -7.88
C PHE A 335 -0.10 8.81 -8.48
N LYS A 336 -1.19 9.55 -8.59
CA LYS A 336 -1.14 10.97 -8.95
C LYS A 336 -0.32 11.76 -7.92
N HIS A 337 -0.60 11.58 -6.63
CA HIS A 337 0.13 12.28 -5.57
C HIS A 337 1.58 11.81 -5.41
N PHE A 338 1.88 10.54 -5.69
CA PHE A 338 3.26 10.04 -5.74
C PHE A 338 4.05 10.73 -6.84
N ASN A 339 3.51 10.80 -8.06
CA ASN A 339 4.16 11.49 -9.19
C ASN A 339 4.34 13.00 -8.90
N GLU A 340 3.30 13.69 -8.43
CA GLU A 340 3.39 15.11 -8.08
C GLU A 340 4.36 15.35 -6.90
N GLY A 341 4.43 14.41 -5.95
CA GLY A 341 5.29 14.51 -4.77
C GLY A 341 6.77 14.39 -5.13
N GLN A 342 7.11 13.42 -5.98
CA GLN A 342 8.46 13.26 -6.53
C GLN A 342 8.91 14.55 -7.24
N LEU A 343 8.06 15.10 -8.13
CA LEU A 343 8.33 16.37 -8.81
C LEU A 343 8.50 17.53 -7.82
N ASN A 344 7.69 17.59 -6.77
CA ASN A 344 7.83 18.63 -5.76
C ASN A 344 9.15 18.51 -4.99
N ILE A 345 9.59 17.31 -4.65
CA ILE A 345 10.88 17.07 -3.97
C ILE A 345 12.05 17.46 -4.87
N VAL A 346 12.06 17.01 -6.14
CA VAL A 346 13.10 17.38 -7.13
C VAL A 346 13.25 18.91 -7.26
N ASN A 347 12.15 19.65 -7.10
CA ASN A 347 12.14 21.11 -7.20
C ASN A 347 12.30 21.83 -5.84
N GLY A 348 12.63 21.12 -4.75
CA GLY A 348 12.77 21.68 -3.40
C GLY A 348 11.47 22.25 -2.81
N LYS A 349 10.30 21.86 -3.34
CA LYS A 349 8.96 22.32 -2.91
C LYS A 349 8.42 21.43 -1.80
N CYS A 350 9.18 21.27 -0.72
CA CYS A 350 8.89 20.29 0.35
C CYS A 350 7.51 20.49 1.00
N LYS A 351 7.04 21.74 1.15
CA LYS A 351 5.69 22.04 1.66
C LYS A 351 4.57 21.50 0.75
N LEU A 352 4.77 21.47 -0.56
CA LEU A 352 3.80 20.87 -1.50
C LEU A 352 3.91 19.35 -1.49
N ALA A 353 5.13 18.81 -1.43
CA ALA A 353 5.33 17.37 -1.24
C ALA A 353 4.67 16.85 0.05
N ARG A 354 4.70 17.63 1.14
CA ARG A 354 4.03 17.30 2.40
C ARG A 354 2.51 17.15 2.24
N LYS A 355 1.87 18.04 1.49
CA LYS A 355 0.43 17.93 1.17
C LYS A 355 0.13 16.68 0.35
N ASN A 356 1.03 16.30 -0.56
CA ASN A 356 0.88 15.07 -1.34
C ASN A 356 0.98 13.84 -0.42
N LYS A 357 1.95 13.82 0.52
CA LYS A 357 2.07 12.78 1.54
C LYS A 357 0.77 12.64 2.35
N GLU A 358 0.27 13.74 2.89
CA GLU A 358 -0.96 13.75 3.70
C GLU A 358 -2.13 13.12 2.93
N ARG A 359 -2.27 13.44 1.65
CA ARG A 359 -3.32 12.86 0.81
C ARG A 359 -3.08 11.38 0.48
N ILE A 360 -1.84 10.96 0.24
CA ILE A 360 -1.48 9.53 0.07
C ILE A 360 -1.86 8.74 1.33
N VAL A 361 -1.55 9.26 2.52
CA VAL A 361 -1.92 8.61 3.79
C VAL A 361 -3.43 8.43 3.91
N THR A 362 -4.22 9.44 3.53
CA THR A 362 -5.69 9.30 3.45
C THR A 362 -6.11 8.17 2.50
N MET A 363 -5.50 8.09 1.30
CA MET A 363 -5.81 7.02 0.32
C MET A 363 -5.41 5.63 0.84
N MET A 364 -4.31 5.54 1.60
CA MET A 364 -3.87 4.31 2.24
C MET A 364 -4.79 3.87 3.40
N LEU A 365 -5.47 4.79 4.06
CA LEU A 365 -6.36 4.52 5.20
C LEU A 365 -7.74 3.99 4.76
N ILE A 366 -8.24 4.44 3.61
CA ILE A 366 -9.57 4.06 3.10
C ILE A 366 -9.75 2.54 2.97
N PRO A 367 -8.86 1.76 2.32
CA PRO A 367 -9.00 0.30 2.24
C PRO A 367 -9.00 -0.40 3.61
N LEU A 368 -8.35 0.19 4.62
CA LEU A 368 -8.36 -0.36 5.98
C LEU A 368 -9.73 -0.16 6.64
N ILE A 369 -10.35 1.02 6.47
CA ILE A 369 -11.70 1.29 6.94
C ILE A 369 -12.71 0.40 6.20
N GLN A 370 -12.60 0.29 4.87
CA GLN A 370 -13.42 -0.62 4.06
C GLN A 370 -13.29 -2.07 4.55
N GLY A 371 -12.07 -2.54 4.81
CA GLY A 371 -11.83 -3.85 5.41
C GLY A 371 -12.58 -4.02 6.74
N ASN A 372 -12.49 -3.04 7.63
CA ASN A 372 -13.18 -3.07 8.91
C ASN A 372 -14.71 -3.16 8.77
N LEU A 373 -15.30 -2.29 7.94
CA LEU A 373 -16.74 -2.27 7.66
C LEU A 373 -17.21 -3.60 7.06
N ARG A 374 -16.43 -4.16 6.13
CA ARG A 374 -16.76 -5.45 5.50
C ARG A 374 -16.85 -6.57 6.52
N TYR A 375 -15.81 -6.76 7.34
CA TYR A 375 -15.78 -7.89 8.26
C TYR A 375 -16.72 -7.70 9.46
N SER A 376 -16.92 -6.46 9.92
CA SER A 376 -17.95 -6.19 10.93
C SER A 376 -19.37 -6.50 10.40
N HIS A 377 -19.66 -6.18 9.13
CA HIS A 377 -20.95 -6.53 8.51
C HIS A 377 -21.16 -8.04 8.39
N ILE A 378 -20.14 -8.77 7.92
CA ILE A 378 -20.20 -10.23 7.77
C ILE A 378 -20.44 -10.92 9.12
N ILE A 379 -19.74 -10.46 10.17
CA ILE A 379 -19.93 -11.02 11.52
C ILE A 379 -21.34 -10.73 12.03
N ALA A 380 -21.84 -9.52 11.83
CA ALA A 380 -23.17 -9.12 12.30
C ALA A 380 -24.32 -9.87 11.60
N HIS A 381 -24.13 -10.30 10.34
CA HIS A 381 -25.24 -10.77 9.50
C HIS A 381 -25.11 -12.21 8.94
N GLU A 382 -23.91 -12.75 8.77
CA GLU A 382 -23.69 -14.01 8.03
C GLU A 382 -23.15 -15.16 8.90
N ASP A 383 -22.43 -14.84 9.99
CA ASP A 383 -21.90 -15.68 11.09
C ASP A 383 -21.48 -17.15 10.80
N LYS A 384 -21.00 -17.47 9.59
CA LYS A 384 -20.58 -18.85 9.26
C LYS A 384 -19.10 -19.14 9.54
N PHE A 385 -18.28 -18.11 9.79
CA PHE A 385 -16.82 -18.22 10.01
C PHE A 385 -16.27 -17.12 10.94
N TYR A 386 -16.88 -16.96 12.11
CA TYR A 386 -16.52 -15.89 13.04
C TYR A 386 -15.03 -15.85 13.36
N GLU A 387 -14.34 -16.98 13.58
CA GLU A 387 -12.93 -16.93 13.96
C GLU A 387 -12.05 -16.26 12.89
N LYS A 388 -12.21 -16.65 11.63
CA LYS A 388 -11.48 -16.05 10.50
C LYS A 388 -11.83 -14.58 10.35
N HIS A 389 -13.12 -14.27 10.24
CA HIS A 389 -13.58 -12.91 9.98
C HIS A 389 -13.37 -11.99 11.17
N GLY A 390 -13.43 -12.52 12.39
CA GLY A 390 -13.13 -11.84 13.64
C GLY A 390 -11.65 -11.50 13.75
N ALA A 391 -10.75 -12.39 13.34
CA ALA A 391 -9.32 -12.10 13.26
C ALA A 391 -9.04 -11.00 12.21
N GLU A 392 -9.69 -11.06 11.05
CA GLU A 392 -9.57 -10.01 10.03
C GLU A 392 -10.14 -8.66 10.53
N ALA A 393 -11.35 -8.65 11.10
CA ALA A 393 -11.98 -7.45 11.66
C ALA A 393 -11.12 -6.82 12.77
N THR A 394 -10.60 -7.65 13.66
CA THR A 394 -9.66 -7.24 14.71
C THR A 394 -8.45 -6.54 14.11
N LEU A 395 -7.83 -7.15 13.11
CA LEU A 395 -6.64 -6.57 12.49
C LEU A 395 -6.93 -5.19 11.89
N TYR A 396 -8.00 -5.08 11.09
CA TYR A 396 -8.37 -3.79 10.49
C TYR A 396 -8.74 -2.76 11.57
N ALA A 397 -9.30 -3.19 12.71
CA ALA A 397 -9.51 -2.30 13.85
C ALA A 397 -8.16 -1.81 14.39
N LEU A 398 -7.21 -2.69 14.69
CA LEU A 398 -5.88 -2.29 15.18
C LEU A 398 -5.15 -1.34 14.23
N ALA A 399 -5.28 -1.53 12.92
CA ALA A 399 -4.66 -0.67 11.93
C ALA A 399 -5.32 0.72 11.80
N THR A 400 -6.56 0.90 12.26
CA THR A 400 -7.32 2.16 12.13
C THR A 400 -7.57 2.89 13.45
N LEU A 401 -7.59 2.17 14.57
CA LEU A 401 -7.92 2.71 15.90
C LEU A 401 -7.04 3.88 16.33
N PRO A 402 -5.73 3.94 16.07
CA PRO A 402 -4.92 5.11 16.40
C PRO A 402 -5.40 6.40 15.71
N PHE A 403 -5.73 6.33 14.42
CA PHE A 403 -6.29 7.46 13.66
C PHE A 403 -7.65 7.89 14.20
N VAL A 404 -8.53 6.90 14.42
CA VAL A 404 -9.88 7.17 14.95
C VAL A 404 -9.78 7.77 16.35
N HIS A 405 -8.88 7.29 17.20
CA HIS A 405 -8.73 7.76 18.57
C HIS A 405 -8.17 9.18 18.64
N ASP A 406 -7.23 9.53 17.76
CA ASP A 406 -6.71 10.89 17.66
C ASP A 406 -7.83 11.89 17.30
N CYS A 407 -8.71 11.52 16.37
CA CYS A 407 -9.89 12.31 16.02
C CYS A 407 -11.00 12.30 17.08
N ASN A 408 -11.32 11.12 17.63
CA ASN A 408 -12.41 10.91 18.57
C ASN A 408 -12.21 9.61 19.40
N PRO A 409 -11.70 9.72 20.65
CA PRO A 409 -11.48 8.57 21.53
C PRO A 409 -12.73 7.71 21.78
N LYS A 410 -13.93 8.32 21.79
CA LYS A 410 -15.19 7.59 22.03
C LYS A 410 -15.56 6.71 20.84
N ASN A 411 -15.35 7.20 19.61
CA ASN A 411 -15.59 6.39 18.42
C ASN A 411 -14.60 5.22 18.33
N ALA A 412 -13.33 5.46 18.68
CA ALA A 412 -12.34 4.39 18.77
C ALA A 412 -12.73 3.31 19.79
N GLU A 413 -13.26 3.71 20.96
CA GLU A 413 -13.73 2.75 21.96
C GLU A 413 -14.93 1.92 21.45
N ILE A 414 -15.86 2.53 20.71
CA ILE A 414 -16.98 1.79 20.09
C ILE A 414 -16.47 0.72 19.13
N ILE A 415 -15.54 1.10 18.24
CA ILE A 415 -14.95 0.17 17.26
C ILE A 415 -14.19 -0.95 17.98
N TYR A 416 -13.35 -0.61 18.95
CA TYR A 416 -12.57 -1.59 19.71
C TYR A 416 -13.47 -2.57 20.49
N GLN A 417 -14.50 -2.09 21.18
CA GLN A 417 -15.38 -2.98 21.95
C GLN A 417 -16.17 -3.94 21.06
N ASN A 418 -16.52 -3.53 19.85
CA ASN A 418 -17.17 -4.41 18.87
C ASN A 418 -16.20 -5.42 18.28
N LEU A 419 -14.96 -5.02 17.98
CA LEU A 419 -14.07 -5.79 17.10
C LEU A 419 -12.82 -6.34 17.77
N LYS A 420 -12.65 -6.17 19.08
CA LYS A 420 -11.59 -6.87 19.82
C LYS A 420 -11.84 -8.38 19.81
N SER A 421 -10.78 -9.15 19.99
CA SER A 421 -10.79 -10.60 20.08
C SER A 421 -11.70 -11.01 21.24
N LYS A 422 -12.79 -11.67 20.92
CA LYS A 422 -13.77 -12.22 21.85
C LYS A 422 -14.32 -13.52 21.31
N ASN A 423 -14.72 -14.41 22.19
CA ASN A 423 -15.53 -15.59 21.88
C ASN A 423 -17.05 -15.25 21.75
N THR A 424 -17.42 -14.11 21.14
CA THR A 424 -18.84 -13.71 21.01
C THR A 424 -19.13 -12.96 19.71
N ALA A 425 -20.08 -13.46 18.90
CA ALA A 425 -20.46 -12.96 17.57
C ALA A 425 -21.28 -11.64 17.53
N ASN A 426 -21.53 -11.00 18.67
CA ASN A 426 -22.45 -9.86 18.76
C ASN A 426 -21.80 -8.52 18.38
N VAL A 427 -21.45 -8.36 17.10
CA VAL A 427 -20.97 -7.09 16.53
C VAL A 427 -22.16 -6.21 16.17
N ASP A 428 -22.19 -4.98 16.68
CA ASP A 428 -23.12 -3.93 16.23
C ASP A 428 -22.51 -3.18 15.04
N TYR A 429 -22.81 -3.67 13.83
CA TYR A 429 -22.31 -3.08 12.59
C TYR A 429 -22.73 -1.60 12.44
N THR A 430 -23.96 -1.25 12.79
CA THR A 430 -24.46 0.12 12.68
C THR A 430 -23.65 1.06 13.57
N ALA A 431 -23.35 0.66 14.82
CA ALA A 431 -22.52 1.44 15.71
C ALA A 431 -21.07 1.58 15.20
N VAL A 432 -20.49 0.51 14.64
CA VAL A 432 -19.14 0.54 14.02
C VAL A 432 -19.12 1.51 12.84
N LYS A 433 -20.09 1.42 11.94
CA LYS A 433 -20.22 2.29 10.76
C LYS A 433 -20.34 3.75 11.15
N GLN A 434 -21.23 4.08 12.08
CA GLN A 434 -21.41 5.45 12.58
C GLN A 434 -20.16 5.98 13.29
N ALA A 435 -19.42 5.13 14.00
CA ALA A 435 -18.17 5.53 14.66
C ALA A 435 -17.09 5.92 13.64
N PHE A 436 -16.97 5.20 12.52
CA PHE A 436 -16.07 5.59 11.42
C PHE A 436 -16.55 6.85 10.71
N GLU A 437 -17.83 6.93 10.33
CA GLU A 437 -18.37 8.11 9.64
C GLU A 437 -18.19 9.39 10.46
N GLY A 438 -18.30 9.28 11.78
CA GLY A 438 -18.06 10.39 12.71
C GLY A 438 -16.61 10.88 12.79
N THR A 439 -15.65 10.23 12.12
CA THR A 439 -14.24 10.70 12.05
C THR A 439 -13.79 11.13 10.66
N TYR A 440 -14.62 10.95 9.61
CA TYR A 440 -14.22 11.20 8.22
C TYR A 440 -13.77 12.65 7.95
N GLU A 441 -14.44 13.64 8.52
CA GLU A 441 -14.04 15.05 8.38
C GLU A 441 -12.62 15.30 8.93
N CYS A 442 -12.32 14.79 10.13
CA CYS A 442 -11.00 14.89 10.76
C CYS A 442 -9.92 14.15 9.95
N LEU A 443 -10.25 13.01 9.37
CA LEU A 443 -9.34 12.20 8.55
C LEU A 443 -9.22 12.67 7.10
N ASN A 444 -9.92 13.76 6.73
CA ASN A 444 -10.00 14.27 5.36
C ASN A 444 -10.49 13.22 4.33
N ILE A 445 -11.43 12.37 4.76
CA ILE A 445 -12.07 11.33 3.94
C ILE A 445 -13.47 11.80 3.57
N LYS A 446 -13.86 11.59 2.31
CA LYS A 446 -15.25 11.84 1.87
C LYS A 446 -16.05 10.55 1.81
N CYS A 447 -17.35 10.65 2.03
CA CYS A 447 -18.27 9.52 2.03
C CYS A 447 -18.16 8.61 0.80
N TYR A 448 -18.12 9.23 -0.40
CA TYR A 448 -18.06 8.48 -1.65
C TYR A 448 -16.73 7.74 -1.84
N GLU A 449 -15.66 8.14 -1.14
CA GLU A 449 -14.36 7.50 -1.24
C GLU A 449 -14.32 6.19 -0.46
N ILE A 450 -15.17 6.05 0.57
CA ILE A 450 -15.38 4.79 1.30
C ILE A 450 -16.38 3.91 0.55
N GLY A 451 -17.45 4.49 -0.01
CA GLY A 451 -18.51 3.75 -0.68
C GLY A 451 -19.40 2.96 0.29
N GLY A 452 -19.99 1.86 -0.18
CA GLY A 452 -20.85 0.99 0.59
C GLY A 452 -20.75 -0.46 0.12
N ILE A 453 -21.06 -1.43 0.98
CA ILE A 453 -20.82 -2.84 0.65
C ILE A 453 -21.78 -3.30 -0.44
N TRP A 454 -21.24 -3.70 -1.58
CA TRP A 454 -22.01 -4.09 -2.76
C TRP A 454 -22.28 -5.59 -2.80
N GLU A 455 -23.52 -5.95 -3.14
CA GLU A 455 -23.94 -7.34 -3.35
C GLU A 455 -24.27 -7.60 -4.82
N LYS A 456 -23.34 -8.28 -5.51
CA LYS A 456 -23.47 -8.59 -6.94
C LYS A 456 -24.70 -9.42 -7.28
N SER A 457 -25.18 -10.27 -6.36
CA SER A 457 -26.30 -11.20 -6.59
C SER A 457 -27.63 -10.46 -6.81
N ILE A 458 -27.81 -9.32 -6.14
CA ILE A 458 -29.01 -8.48 -6.20
C ILE A 458 -28.77 -7.16 -6.94
N ASN A 459 -27.52 -6.88 -7.32
CA ASN A 459 -27.10 -5.65 -8.00
C ASN A 459 -27.51 -4.40 -7.20
N ASP A 460 -27.27 -4.42 -5.90
CA ASP A 460 -27.55 -3.35 -4.95
C ASP A 460 -26.54 -3.39 -3.79
N TYR A 461 -26.52 -2.36 -2.95
CA TYR A 461 -25.80 -2.40 -1.69
C TYR A 461 -26.46 -3.39 -0.72
N LYS A 462 -25.66 -4.03 0.13
CA LYS A 462 -26.17 -4.85 1.23
C LYS A 462 -27.03 -4.00 2.15
N TYR A 463 -28.05 -4.64 2.73
CA TYR A 463 -28.85 -4.06 3.81
C TYR A 463 -27.93 -3.40 4.85
N ASP A 464 -28.31 -2.19 5.30
CA ASP A 464 -27.62 -1.29 6.24
C ASP A 464 -26.19 -0.82 5.90
N ALA A 465 -25.63 -1.25 4.76
CA ALA A 465 -24.25 -0.99 4.36
C ALA A 465 -24.09 0.03 3.21
N PHE A 466 -25.05 0.95 3.05
CA PHE A 466 -25.02 2.00 2.03
C PHE A 466 -23.91 3.05 2.27
N PRO A 467 -23.42 3.73 1.20
CA PRO A 467 -22.54 4.89 1.34
C PRO A 467 -23.11 5.95 2.29
N CYS A 468 -22.25 6.63 3.06
CA CYS A 468 -22.75 7.65 3.98
C CYS A 468 -23.42 8.82 3.27
N GLY A 469 -24.45 9.38 3.91
CA GLY A 469 -25.31 10.41 3.33
C GLY A 469 -26.41 9.88 2.41
N LEU A 470 -26.33 8.63 1.94
CA LEU A 470 -27.47 7.93 1.36
C LEU A 470 -28.28 7.34 2.53
N ARG A 471 -29.33 8.06 2.95
CA ARG A 471 -30.27 7.53 3.95
C ARG A 471 -31.02 6.35 3.37
N ASP A 472 -31.27 5.37 4.23
CA ASP A 472 -32.20 4.28 4.04
C ASP A 472 -33.65 4.83 3.98
N ASP A 473 -33.97 5.59 2.94
CA ASP A 473 -35.35 5.94 2.62
C ASP A 473 -36.12 4.71 2.08
N THR A 474 -35.42 3.58 1.90
CA THR A 474 -35.96 2.28 1.48
C THR A 474 -36.54 1.45 2.63
N ALA A 475 -36.10 1.64 3.88
CA ALA A 475 -36.76 1.05 5.06
C ALA A 475 -38.19 1.57 5.26
N PHE A 476 -38.58 2.68 4.63
CA PHE A 476 -39.97 3.15 4.65
C PHE A 476 -40.85 2.53 3.57
N TRP A 477 -40.28 1.84 2.57
CA TRP A 477 -41.07 1.20 1.50
C TRP A 477 -41.07 -0.34 1.56
N MET A 478 -40.15 -0.97 2.29
CA MET A 478 -40.12 -2.44 2.45
C MET A 478 -41.03 -3.00 3.57
N VAL A 479 -42.00 -2.22 4.08
CA VAL A 479 -43.17 -2.73 4.83
C VAL A 479 -44.44 -2.73 3.97
N ILE A 480 -44.40 -2.25 2.71
CA ILE A 480 -45.50 -2.42 1.74
C ILE A 480 -44.99 -3.12 0.47
N GLY A 481 -44.16 -4.15 0.66
CA GLY A 481 -43.92 -5.21 -0.33
C GLY A 481 -45.10 -6.20 -0.38
N GLY A 482 -46.30 -5.68 -0.59
CA GLY A 482 -47.55 -6.42 -0.63
C GLY A 482 -48.67 -5.59 -1.25
N SER A 483 -48.66 -5.46 -2.59
CA SER A 483 -49.82 -5.11 -3.44
C SER A 483 -50.34 -3.66 -3.53
N ALA A 484 -49.51 -2.61 -3.50
CA ALA A 484 -50.00 -1.26 -3.90
C ALA A 484 -49.00 -0.29 -4.60
N GLY A 485 -47.68 -0.50 -4.51
CA GLY A 485 -46.70 0.45 -5.07
C GLY A 485 -46.66 0.55 -6.60
N GLY A 486 -46.99 -0.54 -7.31
CA GLY A 486 -46.95 -0.59 -8.77
C GLY A 486 -48.02 0.26 -9.47
N LEU A 487 -49.11 0.61 -8.79
CA LEU A 487 -50.21 1.39 -9.38
C LEU A 487 -50.01 2.91 -9.26
N VAL A 488 -49.23 3.37 -8.27
CA VAL A 488 -49.00 4.80 -8.05
C VAL A 488 -47.91 5.34 -9.00
N LEU A 489 -46.86 4.56 -9.28
CA LEU A 489 -45.82 4.97 -10.23
C LEU A 489 -46.31 5.00 -11.68
N LEU A 490 -47.20 4.08 -12.08
CA LEU A 490 -47.82 4.08 -13.41
C LEU A 490 -48.81 5.25 -13.60
N SER A 491 -49.51 5.67 -12.54
CA SER A 491 -50.43 6.82 -12.61
C SER A 491 -49.70 8.16 -12.60
N ILE A 492 -48.57 8.29 -11.89
CA ILE A 492 -47.72 9.49 -11.93
C ILE A 492 -47.01 9.61 -13.28
N MET A 493 -46.46 8.52 -13.83
CA MET A 493 -45.89 8.53 -15.19
C MET A 493 -46.96 8.83 -16.25
N GLY A 494 -48.18 8.28 -16.11
CA GLY A 494 -49.30 8.59 -17.00
C GLY A 494 -49.74 10.06 -16.93
N LEU A 495 -49.77 10.66 -15.75
CA LEU A 495 -50.10 12.08 -15.55
C LEU A 495 -49.00 13.02 -16.07
N VAL A 496 -47.73 12.65 -15.91
CA VAL A 496 -46.59 13.38 -16.48
C VAL A 496 -46.60 13.27 -18.01
N PHE A 497 -46.90 12.10 -18.57
CA PHE A 497 -47.01 11.91 -20.03
C PHE A 497 -48.20 12.67 -20.63
N LEU A 498 -49.35 12.72 -19.94
CA LEU A 498 -50.52 13.52 -20.35
C LEU A 498 -50.27 15.03 -20.22
N ARG A 499 -49.53 15.48 -19.19
CA ARG A 499 -49.09 16.88 -19.07
C ARG A 499 -48.14 17.25 -20.20
N MET A 500 -47.13 16.43 -20.51
CA MET A 500 -46.19 16.68 -21.61
C MET A 500 -46.90 16.70 -22.98
N ARG A 501 -47.92 15.86 -23.19
CA ARG A 501 -48.72 15.85 -24.42
C ARG A 501 -49.61 17.10 -24.55
N ARG A 502 -50.14 17.62 -23.44
CA ARG A 502 -50.82 18.93 -23.41
C ARG A 502 -49.86 20.07 -23.71
N THR A 503 -48.66 20.10 -23.13
CA THR A 503 -47.67 21.15 -23.41
C THR A 503 -47.19 21.13 -24.85
N LYS A 504 -47.02 19.95 -25.48
CA LYS A 504 -46.70 19.83 -26.91
C LYS A 504 -47.85 20.32 -27.81
N ASN A 505 -49.11 20.01 -27.49
CA ASN A 505 -50.26 20.51 -28.27
C ASN A 505 -50.48 22.02 -28.11
N THR A 506 -50.17 22.60 -26.94
CA THR A 506 -50.23 24.07 -26.76
C THR A 506 -49.08 24.75 -27.51
N ARG A 507 -47.87 24.18 -27.51
CA ARG A 507 -46.74 24.68 -28.31
C ARG A 507 -46.99 24.56 -29.81
N ALA A 508 -47.63 23.47 -30.28
CA ALA A 508 -48.01 23.30 -31.67
C ALA A 508 -49.05 24.35 -32.11
N LYS A 509 -50.09 24.62 -31.29
CA LYS A 509 -51.08 25.67 -31.58
C LYS A 509 -50.53 27.10 -31.53
N THR A 510 -49.49 27.35 -30.72
CA THR A 510 -48.81 28.66 -30.69
C THR A 510 -47.84 28.85 -31.86
N ILE A 511 -47.31 27.77 -32.44
CA ILE A 511 -46.47 27.81 -33.66
C ILE A 511 -47.36 27.95 -34.90
N GLU A 512 -48.51 27.26 -34.94
CA GLU A 512 -49.52 27.34 -36.02
C GLU A 512 -50.16 28.75 -36.14
N SER A 513 -50.17 29.56 -35.06
CA SER A 513 -50.61 30.96 -35.12
C SER A 513 -49.50 31.99 -35.42
N LEU A 514 -48.24 31.54 -35.57
CA LEU A 514 -47.09 32.39 -35.89
C LEU A 514 -46.55 32.18 -37.31
N GLU A 515 -47.04 31.18 -38.06
CA GLU A 515 -46.63 30.88 -39.44
C GLU A 515 -47.65 31.33 -40.52
N GLU A 516 -48.81 31.88 -40.16
CA GLU A 516 -49.71 32.58 -41.11
C GLU A 516 -49.37 34.09 -41.16
N GLY A 517 -48.31 34.41 -41.90
CA GLY A 517 -47.93 35.79 -42.19
C GLY A 517 -46.90 35.86 -43.32
N ASP A 518 -47.42 36.03 -44.54
CA ASP A 518 -46.77 36.58 -45.74
C ASP A 518 -45.46 35.93 -46.24
N MET A 519 -45.54 35.16 -47.35
CA MET A 519 -44.83 35.53 -48.60
C MET A 519 -45.09 34.58 -49.77
N GLU A 520 -45.21 35.21 -50.93
CA GLU A 520 -45.61 34.75 -52.25
C GLU A 520 -44.77 33.64 -52.93
N ASP A 521 -45.50 32.89 -53.75
CA ASP A 521 -45.15 31.99 -54.86
C ASP A 521 -43.81 32.22 -55.59
N ILE A 522 -43.03 31.13 -55.80
CA ILE A 522 -42.42 30.73 -57.11
C ILE A 522 -42.27 29.19 -57.17
N PRO A 523 -42.73 28.49 -58.23
CA PRO A 523 -42.74 27.03 -58.32
C PRO A 523 -41.46 26.42 -58.94
N ILE A 524 -41.26 25.13 -58.62
CA ILE A 524 -40.17 24.27 -59.10
C ILE A 524 -40.59 23.52 -60.38
N GLY A 525 -39.70 23.46 -61.36
CA GLY A 525 -39.67 22.49 -62.47
C GLY A 525 -38.44 22.80 -63.32
N GLY A 526 -37.46 21.93 -63.57
CA GLY A 526 -37.55 20.52 -63.89
C GLY A 526 -37.69 20.38 -65.40
N ASP A 527 -36.59 20.39 -66.16
CA ASP A 527 -36.30 19.39 -67.21
C ASP A 527 -34.87 19.51 -67.77
N SER A 528 -34.41 18.36 -68.25
CA SER A 528 -33.24 18.00 -69.04
C SER A 528 -32.89 18.92 -70.23
N ASP A 529 -31.59 19.05 -70.54
CA ASP A 529 -30.93 18.51 -71.75
C ASP A 529 -29.53 19.13 -71.98
N LYS A 530 -28.62 18.34 -72.57
CA LYS A 530 -27.53 18.72 -73.52
C LYS A 530 -26.30 19.51 -73.00
N VAL A 531 -25.08 18.97 -73.00
CA VAL A 531 -24.15 18.62 -74.12
C VAL A 531 -22.96 19.59 -74.18
N ILE A 532 -21.76 19.00 -74.09
CA ILE A 532 -20.46 19.40 -74.64
C ILE A 532 -19.60 20.46 -73.92
N THR A 533 -18.34 20.03 -73.78
CA THR A 533 -17.05 20.68 -73.41
C THR A 533 -16.77 20.98 -71.96
#